data_AF-A0A510L6H1-F1
#
_entry.id   AF-A0A510L6H1-F1
#
_cell.length_a   1.000
_cell.length_b   1.000
_cell.length_c   1.000
_cell.angle_alpha   90.00
_cell.angle_beta   90.00
_cell.angle_gamma   90.00
#
_symmetry.space_group_name_H-M   'P 1'
#
loop_
_entity.id
_entity.type
_entity.pdbx_description
1 polymer ?
#
loop_
_entity_poly.entity_id
_entity_poly.type
_entity_poly.pdbx_seq_one_letter_code
_entity_poly.pdbx_strand_id
1 'polypeptide(L)'
;MINNKNDIIKEKNNDLSIVKSQKKKKIFISCGEMSGDLHASYIVEEMRKKDKNVEFFGVVGDKSIEAGVKAVNHIKNNDVMGFVEALKKYSYFTEKAHEYLEFIKENGIETVIFVDFGGFNLKFLSY
;
A
#
# COMPACT_ATOMS: atom_id res chain seq x y z
N MET A 1 -31.05 13.70 -41.51
CA MET A 1 -30.61 14.67 -40.46
C MET A 1 -29.16 14.34 -40.12
N ILE A 2 -28.29 15.33 -40.35
CA ILE A 2 -26.86 15.47 -39.98
C ILE A 2 -25.97 14.21 -40.04
N ASN A 3 -25.31 14.00 -41.20
CA ASN A 3 -24.14 13.13 -41.38
C ASN A 3 -22.91 14.01 -41.65
N ASN A 4 -22.33 14.63 -40.62
CA ASN A 4 -21.09 15.39 -40.75
C ASN A 4 -19.91 14.59 -40.18
N LYS A 5 -18.78 14.54 -40.91
CA LYS A 5 -17.52 13.94 -40.42
C LYS A 5 -17.12 14.49 -39.05
N ASN A 6 -17.46 15.74 -38.76
CA ASN A 6 -17.18 16.39 -37.49
C ASN A 6 -17.90 15.75 -36.29
N ASP A 7 -19.11 15.21 -36.50
CA ASP A 7 -19.88 14.56 -35.43
C ASP A 7 -19.32 13.15 -35.12
N ILE A 8 -18.87 12.44 -36.16
CA ILE A 8 -18.18 11.14 -36.04
C ILE A 8 -16.83 11.28 -35.32
N ILE A 9 -16.11 12.38 -35.58
CA ILE A 9 -14.85 12.70 -34.89
C ILE A 9 -15.12 13.09 -33.42
N LYS A 10 -16.25 13.76 -33.14
CA LYS A 10 -16.67 14.13 -31.78
C LYS A 10 -17.05 12.92 -30.94
N GLU A 11 -17.78 11.95 -31.51
CA GLU A 11 -18.10 10.67 -30.85
C GLU A 11 -16.84 9.85 -30.57
N LYS A 12 -15.92 9.71 -31.54
CA LYS A 12 -14.64 9.00 -31.33
C LYS A 12 -13.76 9.64 -30.25
N ASN A 13 -13.71 10.98 -30.21
CA ASN A 13 -12.95 11.70 -29.19
C ASN A 13 -13.61 11.61 -27.81
N ASN A 14 -14.95 11.55 -27.75
CA ASN A 14 -15.68 11.27 -26.52
C ASN A 14 -15.40 9.84 -26.03
N ASP A 15 -15.45 8.81 -26.88
CA ASP A 15 -15.12 7.43 -26.49
C ASP A 15 -13.70 7.29 -25.95
N LEU A 16 -12.73 7.98 -26.57
CA LEU A 16 -11.33 7.97 -26.11
C LEU A 16 -11.16 8.70 -24.76
N SER A 17 -12.01 9.69 -24.46
CA SER A 17 -12.05 10.39 -23.17
C SER A 17 -12.81 9.61 -22.08
N ILE A 18 -13.72 8.72 -22.48
CA ILE A 18 -14.52 7.85 -21.60
C ILE A 18 -13.67 6.69 -21.07
N VAL A 19 -12.61 6.28 -21.77
CA VAL A 19 -11.53 5.45 -21.22
C VAL A 19 -10.56 6.29 -20.39
N LYS A 20 -11.06 7.09 -19.44
CA LYS A 20 -10.23 7.56 -18.33
C LYS A 20 -9.79 6.32 -17.57
N SER A 21 -8.51 5.95 -17.70
CA SER A 21 -7.88 4.95 -16.83
C SER A 21 -8.24 5.28 -15.39
N GLN A 22 -9.09 4.47 -14.76
CA GLN A 22 -9.47 4.69 -13.38
C GLN A 22 -8.19 4.67 -12.55
N LYS A 23 -7.87 5.79 -11.87
CA LYS A 23 -6.71 5.89 -10.98
C LYS A 23 -6.75 4.71 -10.02
N LYS A 24 -5.77 3.82 -10.12
CA LYS A 24 -5.65 2.63 -9.27
C LYS A 24 -5.50 3.09 -7.83
N LYS A 25 -6.36 2.58 -6.93
CA LYS A 25 -6.27 2.89 -5.51
C LYS A 25 -4.99 2.25 -4.98
N LYS A 26 -4.21 2.99 -4.20
CA LYS A 26 -2.99 2.46 -3.60
C LYS A 26 -3.12 2.46 -2.08
N ILE A 27 -2.76 1.36 -1.45
CA ILE A 27 -2.89 1.14 -0.01
C ILE A 27 -1.54 0.67 0.52
N PHE A 28 -1.07 1.30 1.60
CA PHE A 28 0.07 0.83 2.36
C PHE A 28 -0.39 -0.02 3.55
N ILE A 29 0.25 -1.15 3.81
CA ILE A 29 -0.02 -2.02 4.96
C ILE A 29 1.22 -2.05 5.86
N SER A 30 1.04 -1.82 7.15
CA SER A 30 2.10 -1.94 8.15
C SER A 30 1.78 -3.07 9.11
N CYS A 31 2.48 -4.19 8.96
CA CYS A 31 2.44 -5.33 9.88
C CYS A 31 3.65 -5.29 10.81
N GLY A 32 3.42 -5.62 12.08
CA GLY A 32 4.47 -5.73 13.09
C GLY A 32 5.14 -7.08 13.17
N GLU A 33 4.31 -8.12 13.03
CA GLU A 33 4.63 -9.49 13.39
C GLU A 33 3.98 -10.47 12.38
N MET A 34 4.39 -11.74 12.45
CA MET A 34 3.87 -12.81 11.58
C MET A 34 2.36 -13.03 11.71
N SER A 35 1.82 -12.89 12.93
CA SER A 35 0.36 -12.97 13.18
C SER A 35 -0.39 -11.87 12.43
N GLY A 36 0.14 -10.64 12.48
CA GLY A 36 -0.41 -9.50 11.75
C GLY A 36 -0.36 -9.70 10.24
N ASP A 37 0.72 -10.27 9.70
CA ASP A 37 0.84 -10.58 8.27
C ASP A 37 -0.23 -11.55 7.77
N LEU A 38 -0.55 -12.60 8.54
CA LEU A 38 -1.62 -13.53 8.20
C LEU A 38 -2.98 -12.83 8.14
N HIS A 39 -3.26 -11.91 9.06
CA HIS A 39 -4.51 -11.15 9.03
C HIS A 39 -4.54 -10.15 7.87
N ALA A 40 -3.41 -9.51 7.57
CA ALA A 40 -3.28 -8.62 6.43
C ALA A 40 -3.51 -9.33 5.10
N SER A 41 -3.02 -10.58 4.94
CA SER A 41 -3.22 -11.34 3.70
C SER A 41 -4.70 -11.60 3.42
N TYR A 42 -5.49 -11.93 4.44
CA TYR A 42 -6.94 -12.10 4.28
C TYR A 42 -7.65 -10.81 3.86
N ILE A 43 -7.24 -9.66 4.41
CA ILE A 43 -7.77 -8.35 4.00
C ILE A 43 -7.46 -8.11 2.52
N VAL A 44 -6.22 -8.34 2.10
CA VAL A 44 -5.78 -8.14 0.71
C VAL A 44 -6.56 -9.04 -0.25
N GLU A 45 -6.70 -10.31 0.06
CA GLU A 45 -7.46 -11.27 -0.75
C GLU A 45 -8.92 -10.83 -0.93
N GLU A 46 -9.61 -10.47 0.15
CA GLU A 46 -11.00 -10.06 0.10
C GLU A 46 -11.19 -8.70 -0.59
N MET A 47 -10.28 -7.75 -0.40
CA MET A 47 -10.34 -6.48 -1.10
C MET A 47 -10.12 -6.64 -2.61
N ARG A 48 -9.19 -7.51 -3.03
CA ARG A 48 -8.93 -7.77 -4.46
C ARG A 48 -10.08 -8.52 -5.14
N LYS A 49 -10.82 -9.35 -4.41
CA LYS A 49 -12.07 -9.97 -4.91
C LYS A 49 -13.14 -8.92 -5.22
N LYS A 50 -13.22 -7.86 -4.41
CA LYS A 50 -14.20 -6.77 -4.56
C LYS A 50 -13.79 -5.72 -5.58
N ASP A 51 -12.53 -5.36 -5.63
CA ASP A 51 -11.99 -4.33 -6.51
C ASP A 51 -10.60 -4.74 -7.02
N LYS A 52 -10.51 -5.10 -8.31
CA LYS A 52 -9.24 -5.47 -8.95
C LYS A 52 -8.35 -4.26 -9.23
N ASN A 53 -8.87 -3.04 -9.13
CA ASN A 53 -8.14 -1.79 -9.35
C ASN A 53 -7.57 -1.21 -8.05
N VAL A 54 -7.04 -2.10 -7.19
CA VAL A 54 -6.34 -1.75 -5.97
C VAL A 54 -4.93 -2.33 -6.01
N GLU A 55 -3.95 -1.56 -5.55
CA GLU A 55 -2.56 -1.96 -5.37
C GLU A 55 -2.15 -1.84 -3.92
N PHE A 56 -1.44 -2.85 -3.44
CA PHE A 56 -1.00 -2.93 -2.06
C PHE A 56 0.53 -2.88 -1.99
N PHE A 57 1.02 -2.08 -1.06
CA PHE A 57 2.41 -1.95 -0.69
C PHE A 57 2.54 -2.12 0.82
N GLY A 58 3.70 -2.43 1.37
CA GLY A 58 3.80 -2.41 2.82
C GLY A 58 5.03 -3.05 3.46
N VAL A 59 5.07 -2.94 4.79
CA VAL A 59 5.91 -3.75 5.65
C VAL A 59 5.14 -5.00 6.01
N VAL A 60 5.47 -6.11 5.37
CA VAL A 60 4.67 -7.34 5.43
C VAL A 60 5.54 -8.59 5.43
N GLY A 61 4.93 -9.75 5.66
CA GLY A 61 5.57 -11.05 5.59
C GLY A 61 5.18 -11.83 4.33
N ASP A 62 5.57 -13.11 4.32
CA ASP A 62 5.41 -14.00 3.18
C ASP A 62 3.94 -14.16 2.77
N LYS A 63 2.97 -14.14 3.71
CA LYS A 63 1.54 -14.37 3.40
C LYS A 63 0.93 -13.22 2.63
N SER A 64 1.23 -11.98 3.02
CA SER A 64 0.75 -10.82 2.26
C SER A 64 1.42 -10.71 0.90
N ILE A 65 2.71 -11.09 0.79
CA ILE A 65 3.42 -11.13 -0.50
C ILE A 65 2.74 -12.13 -1.44
N GLU A 66 2.44 -13.35 -0.94
CA GLU A 66 1.67 -14.37 -1.66
C GLU A 66 0.29 -13.85 -2.11
N ALA A 67 -0.39 -13.05 -1.27
CA ALA A 67 -1.68 -12.41 -1.60
C ALA A 67 -1.59 -11.27 -2.63
N GLY A 68 -0.38 -10.82 -2.96
CA GLY A 68 -0.09 -9.80 -3.98
C GLY A 68 0.27 -8.42 -3.44
N VAL A 69 0.70 -8.32 -2.17
CA VAL A 69 1.29 -7.09 -1.62
C VAL A 69 2.73 -6.94 -2.11
N LYS A 70 3.08 -5.74 -2.55
CA LYS A 70 4.47 -5.37 -2.87
C LYS A 70 5.20 -5.00 -1.58
N ALA A 71 6.11 -5.88 -1.14
CA ALA A 71 6.90 -5.61 0.05
C ALA A 71 7.83 -4.40 -0.17
N VAL A 72 7.65 -3.38 0.67
CA VAL A 72 8.58 -2.25 0.86
C VAL A 72 9.65 -2.63 1.86
N ASN A 73 9.27 -3.39 2.89
CA ASN A 73 10.19 -4.05 3.80
C ASN A 73 9.58 -5.38 4.29
N HIS A 74 10.43 -6.33 4.66
CA HIS A 74 9.98 -7.61 5.20
C HIS A 74 9.99 -7.57 6.74
N ILE A 75 8.91 -8.03 7.39
CA ILE A 75 8.79 -8.00 8.86
C ILE A 75 9.93 -8.72 9.62
N LYS A 76 10.49 -9.80 9.06
CA LYS A 76 11.71 -10.48 9.60
C LYS A 76 12.90 -9.53 9.80
N ASN A 77 13.02 -8.45 9.04
CA ASN A 77 14.09 -7.47 9.24
C ASN A 77 13.94 -6.73 10.58
N ASN A 78 12.73 -6.64 11.11
CA ASN A 78 12.47 -6.07 12.43
C ASN A 78 12.85 -7.06 13.56
N ASP A 79 12.72 -8.37 13.33
CA ASP A 79 13.09 -9.42 14.30
C ASP A 79 14.61 -9.52 14.50
N VAL A 80 15.40 -9.31 13.45
CA VAL A 80 16.88 -9.27 13.53
C VAL A 80 17.36 -8.18 14.51
N MET A 81 16.60 -7.08 14.62
CA MET A 81 16.88 -6.00 15.57
C MET A 81 16.52 -6.36 17.03
N GLY A 82 15.79 -7.46 17.28
CA GLY A 82 15.33 -7.88 18.60
C GLY A 82 16.44 -8.17 19.62
N PHE A 83 17.65 -8.47 19.14
CA PHE A 83 18.84 -8.71 19.98
C PHE A 83 19.67 -7.44 20.24
N VAL A 84 19.28 -6.28 19.70
CA VAL A 84 20.04 -5.02 19.76
C VAL A 84 19.52 -4.12 20.89
N GLU A 85 20.42 -3.39 21.56
CA GLU A 85 20.13 -2.45 22.66
C GLU A 85 18.95 -1.50 22.34
N ALA A 86 18.14 -1.20 23.35
CA ALA A 86 16.89 -0.43 23.21
C ALA A 86 17.05 0.94 22.50
N LEU A 87 18.19 1.61 22.66
CA LEU A 87 18.45 2.91 22.01
C LEU A 87 18.62 2.79 20.49
N LYS A 88 19.33 1.75 20.03
CA LYS A 88 19.51 1.46 18.60
C LYS A 88 18.19 1.05 17.96
N LYS A 89 17.38 0.29 18.69
CA LYS A 89 16.02 -0.08 18.29
C LYS A 89 15.14 1.17 18.06
N TYR A 90 15.21 2.16 18.96
CA TYR A 90 14.47 3.41 18.80
C TYR A 90 14.88 4.19 17.54
N SER A 91 16.19 4.41 17.35
CA SER A 91 16.71 5.14 16.18
C SER A 91 16.28 4.49 14.87
N TYR A 92 16.38 3.16 14.79
CA TYR A 92 15.98 2.40 13.60
C TYR A 92 14.50 2.57 13.26
N PHE A 93 13.61 2.48 14.26
CA PHE A 93 12.18 2.65 13.99
C PHE A 93 11.82 4.07 13.57
N THR A 94 12.52 5.10 14.08
CA THR A 94 12.35 6.47 13.60
C THR A 94 12.79 6.62 12.14
N GLU A 95 13.96 6.06 11.78
CA GLU A 95 14.46 6.07 10.41
C GLU A 95 13.48 5.35 9.46
N LYS A 96 13.02 4.15 9.83
CA LYS A 96 12.02 3.40 9.05
C LYS A 96 10.69 4.12 8.91
N ALA A 97 10.22 4.80 9.96
CA ALA A 97 9.02 5.61 9.84
C ALA A 97 9.17 6.70 8.78
N HIS A 98 10.30 7.42 8.76
CA HIS A 98 10.56 8.44 7.75
C HIS A 98 10.66 7.85 6.34
N GLU A 99 11.40 6.75 6.15
CA GLU A 99 11.49 6.05 4.86
C GLU A 99 10.10 5.66 4.32
N TYR A 100 9.23 5.12 5.17
CA TYR A 100 7.90 4.70 4.75
C TYR A 100 6.97 5.88 4.45
N LEU A 101 7.08 6.98 5.21
CA LEU A 101 6.33 8.21 4.92
C LEU A 101 6.74 8.84 3.59
N GLU A 102 8.04 8.87 3.32
CA GLU A 102 8.58 9.33 2.04
C GLU A 102 8.07 8.44 0.90
N PHE A 103 8.16 7.12 1.06
CA PHE A 103 7.60 6.16 0.10
C PHE A 103 6.10 6.39 -0.16
N ILE A 104 5.30 6.57 0.89
CA ILE A 104 3.86 6.83 0.82
C ILE A 104 3.59 8.11 0.01
N LYS A 105 4.33 9.18 0.30
CA LYS A 105 4.19 10.48 -0.36
C LYS A 105 4.57 10.41 -1.84
N GLU A 106 5.74 9.86 -2.15
CA GLU A 106 6.25 9.75 -3.52
C GLU A 106 5.36 8.86 -4.40
N ASN A 107 4.76 7.82 -3.82
CA ASN A 107 3.89 6.91 -4.55
C ASN A 107 2.43 7.39 -4.60
N GLY A 108 2.09 8.51 -3.97
CA GLY A 108 0.72 9.03 -3.91
C GLY A 108 -0.25 8.05 -3.26
N ILE A 109 0.19 7.41 -2.17
CA ILE A 109 -0.62 6.49 -1.38
C ILE A 109 -1.49 7.31 -0.43
N GLU A 110 -2.81 7.14 -0.54
CA GLU A 110 -3.80 7.92 0.20
C GLU A 110 -4.43 7.13 1.37
N THR A 111 -4.01 5.87 1.56
CA THR A 111 -4.59 4.98 2.58
C THR A 111 -3.52 4.10 3.20
N VAL A 112 -3.51 4.03 4.53
CA VAL A 112 -2.63 3.16 5.32
C VAL A 112 -3.48 2.26 6.22
N ILE A 113 -3.17 0.96 6.25
CA ILE A 113 -3.78 -0.04 7.12
C ILE A 113 -2.71 -0.50 8.12
N PHE A 114 -2.98 -0.30 9.40
CA PHE A 114 -2.14 -0.77 10.49
C PHE A 114 -2.66 -2.12 11.00
N VAL A 115 -1.81 -3.14 11.00
CA VAL A 115 -2.15 -4.48 11.48
C VAL A 115 -1.22 -4.88 12.61
N ASP A 116 -1.80 -4.99 13.80
CA ASP A 116 -1.22 -5.58 15.01
C ASP A 116 0.24 -5.19 15.29
N PHE A 117 0.47 -3.88 15.52
CA PHE A 117 1.78 -3.39 15.95
C PHE A 117 1.66 -2.12 16.79
N GLY A 118 1.09 -2.25 17.99
CA GLY A 118 0.67 -1.13 18.82
C GLY A 118 1.74 -0.07 19.07
N GLY A 119 2.98 -0.45 19.42
CA GLY A 119 4.04 0.49 19.78
C GLY A 119 4.57 1.33 18.62
N PHE A 120 4.82 0.72 17.46
CA PHE A 120 5.33 1.42 16.28
C PHE A 120 4.23 2.11 15.50
N ASN A 121 3.04 1.50 15.32
CA ASN A 121 1.97 2.11 14.54
C ASN A 121 1.49 3.43 15.18
N LEU A 122 1.45 3.51 16.52
CA LEU A 122 1.13 4.75 17.23
C LEU A 122 2.20 5.83 17.05
N LYS A 123 3.48 5.45 17.04
CA LYS A 123 4.58 6.39 16.77
C LYS A 123 4.59 6.82 15.30
N PHE A 124 4.34 5.91 14.38
CA PHE A 124 4.22 6.17 12.95
C PHE A 124 3.08 7.16 12.66
N LEU A 125 1.93 7.01 13.32
CA LEU A 125 0.80 7.95 13.21
C LEU A 125 1.11 9.36 13.76
N SER A 126 2.12 9.50 14.62
CA SER A 126 2.48 10.80 15.22
C SER A 126 3.31 11.70 14.30
N TYR A 127 3.73 11.18 13.14
CA TYR A 127 4.48 11.90 12.11
C TYR A 127 3.57 12.24 10.93
#